data_AF-A0A0W1QPD9-F1
#
_entry.id   AF-A0A0W1QPD9-F1
#
_cell.length_a   1.000
_cell.length_b   1.000
_cell.length_c   1.000
_cell.angle_alpha   90.00
_cell.angle_beta   90.00
_cell.angle_gamma   90.00
#
_symmetry.space_group_name_H-M   'P 1'
#
loop_
_entity.id
_entity.type
_entity.pdbx_description
1 polymer ?
#
loop_
_entity_poly.entity_id
_entity_poly.type
_entity_poly.pdbx_seq_one_letter_code
_entity_poly.pdbx_strand_id
1 'polypeptide(L)'
;MHSDIERIGELADAGERMIERLRRKAFLPESRKGLHVRFGIAEAAQLLGCSTNRIRMAEDDGRLPPPPPSENGRRPGYTVEELLNMRRVLGASPARAPLDVPAIIAVQNFKGGVGKSTVTTHLAHYFAVQGYRVLVVDCDSQATTTTLFGFNPHFNITREETLYPYLSIDPTQADLLYAVKKTPWPNVDLIPSNLELFDVEYELAAAGADGGSILATRFRKLKAGLSDLARDYDVVILDPPPALGTISLAVMQAANALLVPLAATTPDFCSTVQFLSMMDQVLHQLTEAGIEVQYDFVRLICSKFDGNDPSHAMVRQIMEQAFGPALLPVPILESAEISHAAMRMMTIYELDRPIGTARTHKRCKANLDEALGQVEALVRRNWGRVAPASEEDVVNEAA
;
A
#
# COMPACT_ATOMS: atom_id res chain seq x y z
N MET A 1 -47.08 -5.93 -12.66
CA MET A 1 -46.13 -4.84 -12.39
C MET A 1 -44.92 -5.48 -11.75
N HIS A 2 -43.88 -5.78 -12.53
CA HIS A 2 -42.60 -6.14 -11.92
C HIS A 2 -42.10 -4.92 -11.17
N SER A 3 -41.88 -5.06 -9.88
CA SER A 3 -41.42 -3.95 -9.07
C SER A 3 -40.00 -3.59 -9.50
N ASP A 4 -39.63 -2.31 -9.46
CA ASP A 4 -38.27 -1.88 -9.80
C ASP A 4 -37.20 -2.60 -8.94
N ILE A 5 -37.60 -3.14 -7.78
CA ILE A 5 -36.78 -3.99 -6.90
C ILE A 5 -36.43 -5.33 -7.57
N GLU A 6 -37.39 -6.01 -8.20
CA GLU A 6 -37.14 -7.26 -8.92
C GLU A 6 -36.18 -7.01 -10.10
N ARG A 7 -36.35 -5.87 -10.78
CA ARG A 7 -35.47 -5.47 -11.89
C ARG A 7 -34.03 -5.20 -11.43
N ILE A 8 -33.84 -4.63 -10.23
CA ILE A 8 -32.51 -4.46 -9.63
C ILE A 8 -31.87 -5.82 -9.34
N GLY A 9 -32.65 -6.77 -8.79
CA GLY A 9 -32.18 -8.15 -8.57
C GLY A 9 -31.75 -8.84 -9.87
N GLU A 10 -32.57 -8.75 -10.92
CA GLU A 10 -32.24 -9.33 -12.24
C GLU A 10 -30.96 -8.72 -12.86
N LEU A 11 -30.74 -7.42 -12.68
CA LEU A 11 -29.54 -6.72 -13.14
C LEU A 11 -28.30 -7.19 -12.36
N ALA A 12 -28.40 -7.36 -11.04
CA ALA A 12 -27.33 -7.90 -10.21
C ALA A 12 -26.95 -9.32 -10.66
N ASP A 13 -27.94 -10.21 -10.78
CA ASP A 13 -27.73 -11.59 -11.24
C ASP A 13 -27.11 -11.65 -12.65
N ALA A 14 -27.54 -10.76 -13.56
CA ALA A 14 -26.98 -10.67 -14.90
C ALA A 14 -25.51 -10.23 -14.88
N GLY A 15 -25.16 -9.29 -14.00
CA GLY A 15 -23.79 -8.87 -13.72
C GLY A 15 -22.93 -10.01 -13.19
N GLU A 16 -23.39 -10.71 -12.15
CA GLU A 16 -22.69 -11.86 -11.55
C GLU A 16 -22.45 -12.98 -12.57
N ARG A 17 -23.46 -13.35 -13.37
CA ARG A 17 -23.30 -14.32 -14.46
C ARG A 17 -22.31 -13.87 -15.54
N MET A 18 -22.17 -12.57 -15.77
CA MET A 18 -21.16 -12.05 -16.70
C MET A 18 -19.76 -12.13 -16.06
N ILE A 19 -19.62 -11.75 -14.79
CA ILE A 19 -18.37 -11.86 -14.03
C ILE A 19 -17.89 -13.31 -13.98
N GLU A 20 -18.79 -14.28 -13.72
CA GLU A 20 -18.44 -15.71 -13.71
C GLU A 20 -18.03 -16.22 -15.11
N ARG A 21 -18.68 -15.74 -16.18
CA ARG A 21 -18.29 -16.07 -17.57
C ARG A 21 -16.95 -15.47 -17.95
N LEU A 22 -16.70 -14.22 -17.59
CA LEU A 22 -15.41 -13.57 -17.77
C LEU A 22 -14.33 -14.31 -16.98
N ARG A 23 -14.64 -14.79 -15.76
CA ARG A 23 -13.76 -15.67 -14.97
C ARG A 23 -13.42 -16.95 -15.73
N ARG A 24 -14.39 -17.71 -16.22
CA ARG A 24 -14.13 -18.97 -16.96
C ARG A 24 -13.31 -18.77 -18.24
N LYS A 25 -13.38 -17.59 -18.87
CA LYS A 25 -12.63 -17.27 -20.10
C LYS A 25 -11.28 -16.61 -19.86
N ALA A 26 -11.14 -15.80 -18.81
CA ALA A 26 -9.94 -15.00 -18.53
C ALA A 26 -9.04 -15.61 -17.44
N PHE A 27 -9.57 -16.50 -16.60
CA PHE A 27 -8.88 -17.10 -15.46
C PHE A 27 -8.98 -18.62 -15.53
N LEU A 28 -7.84 -19.30 -15.66
CA LEU A 28 -7.76 -20.69 -15.22
C LEU A 28 -8.10 -20.66 -13.72
N PRO A 29 -9.07 -21.44 -13.22
CA PRO A 29 -9.54 -21.36 -11.83
C PRO A 29 -8.42 -21.52 -10.77
N GLU A 30 -7.26 -22.06 -11.18
CA GLU A 30 -6.09 -22.30 -10.35
C GLU A 30 -4.86 -21.43 -10.68
N SER A 31 -4.91 -20.54 -11.68
CA SER A 31 -3.78 -19.64 -11.95
C SER A 31 -3.78 -18.50 -10.93
N ARG A 32 -3.23 -18.76 -9.74
CA ARG A 32 -2.79 -17.67 -8.86
C ARG A 32 -1.82 -16.79 -9.63
N LYS A 33 -1.95 -15.47 -9.47
CA LYS A 33 -0.99 -14.49 -9.97
C LYS A 33 0.42 -14.94 -9.58
N GLY A 34 1.33 -15.03 -10.55
CA GLY A 34 2.74 -15.36 -10.30
C GLY A 34 3.61 -14.12 -10.29
N LEU A 35 4.69 -14.12 -9.50
CA LEU A 35 5.71 -13.07 -9.53
C LEU A 35 6.89 -13.54 -10.38
N HIS A 36 7.01 -13.00 -11.59
CA HIS A 36 8.02 -13.42 -12.58
C HIS A 36 9.10 -12.36 -12.84
N VAL A 37 9.07 -11.24 -12.11
CA VAL A 37 10.04 -10.16 -12.24
C VAL A 37 11.44 -10.65 -11.90
N ARG A 38 12.43 -10.22 -12.71
CA ARG A 38 13.85 -10.50 -12.48
C ARG A 38 14.67 -9.23 -12.56
N PHE A 39 15.61 -9.08 -11.64
CA PHE A 39 16.49 -7.92 -11.53
C PHE A 39 17.87 -8.27 -12.10
N GLY A 40 18.35 -7.47 -13.05
CA GLY A 40 19.71 -7.63 -13.56
C GLY A 40 20.75 -7.36 -12.46
N ILE A 41 21.99 -7.84 -12.63
CA ILE A 41 23.03 -7.69 -11.59
C ILE A 41 23.31 -6.22 -11.21
N ALA A 42 23.22 -5.29 -12.15
CA ALA A 42 23.40 -3.86 -11.87
C ALA A 42 22.26 -3.31 -10.98
N GLU A 43 21.01 -3.68 -11.28
CA GLU A 43 19.85 -3.28 -10.49
C GLU A 43 19.86 -3.96 -9.11
N ALA A 44 20.20 -5.25 -9.05
CA ALA A 44 20.41 -5.96 -7.79
C ALA A 44 21.48 -5.28 -6.93
N ALA A 45 22.62 -4.90 -7.51
CA ALA A 45 23.68 -4.19 -6.81
C ALA A 45 23.20 -2.85 -6.23
N GLN A 46 22.44 -2.07 -7.01
CA GLN A 46 21.82 -0.83 -6.56
C GLN A 46 20.86 -1.07 -5.38
N LEU A 47 19.94 -2.02 -5.50
CA LEU A 47 18.97 -2.38 -4.44
C LEU A 47 19.66 -2.85 -3.16
N LEU A 48 20.77 -3.57 -3.30
CA LEU A 48 21.58 -4.08 -2.18
C LEU A 48 22.54 -3.03 -1.61
N GLY A 49 22.64 -1.83 -2.20
CA GLY A 49 23.59 -0.80 -1.78
C GLY A 49 25.06 -1.25 -1.89
N CYS A 50 25.40 -2.04 -2.91
CA CYS A 50 26.76 -2.57 -3.09
C CYS A 50 27.21 -2.58 -4.55
N SER A 51 28.46 -2.98 -4.81
CA SER A 51 28.99 -3.11 -6.16
C SER A 51 28.63 -4.46 -6.80
N THR A 52 28.52 -4.49 -8.13
CA THR A 52 28.32 -5.76 -8.86
C THR A 52 29.44 -6.78 -8.59
N ASN A 53 30.66 -6.31 -8.30
CA ASN A 53 31.79 -7.17 -7.94
C ASN A 53 31.60 -7.82 -6.56
N ARG A 54 31.03 -7.13 -5.57
CA ARG A 54 30.74 -7.72 -4.27
C ARG A 54 29.79 -8.92 -4.41
N ILE A 55 28.82 -8.81 -5.31
CA ILE A 55 27.90 -9.91 -5.61
C ILE A 55 28.64 -11.07 -6.29
N ARG A 56 29.40 -10.81 -7.36
CA ARG A 56 30.18 -11.86 -8.05
C ARG A 56 31.15 -12.58 -7.11
N MET A 57 31.87 -11.84 -6.27
CA MET A 57 32.78 -12.43 -5.29
C MET A 57 32.05 -13.35 -4.31
N ALA A 58 30.85 -12.95 -3.86
CA ALA A 58 30.05 -13.78 -2.96
C ALA A 58 29.48 -15.03 -3.67
N GLU A 59 29.28 -14.99 -4.99
CA GLU A 59 28.92 -16.17 -5.80
C GLU A 59 30.14 -17.09 -6.00
N ASP A 60 31.31 -16.52 -6.28
CA ASP A 60 32.56 -17.25 -6.51
C ASP A 60 33.09 -17.92 -5.23
N ASP A 61 32.94 -17.26 -4.07
CA ASP A 61 33.36 -17.79 -2.76
C ASP A 61 32.32 -18.70 -2.09
N GLY A 62 31.17 -18.91 -2.74
CA GLY A 62 30.12 -19.83 -2.32
C GLY A 62 29.17 -19.31 -1.24
N ARG A 63 29.29 -18.05 -0.81
CA ARG A 63 28.31 -17.43 0.12
C ARG A 63 26.93 -17.23 -0.51
N LEU A 64 26.88 -16.98 -1.82
CA LEU A 64 25.67 -16.91 -2.62
C LEU A 64 25.60 -18.10 -3.59
N PRO A 65 24.40 -18.60 -3.90
CA PRO A 65 24.23 -19.55 -5.00
C PRO A 65 24.77 -18.99 -6.31
N PRO A 66 25.33 -19.83 -7.20
CA PRO A 66 25.76 -19.38 -8.52
C PRO A 66 24.57 -18.81 -9.32
N PRO A 67 24.82 -17.91 -10.30
CA PRO A 67 23.78 -17.43 -11.20
C PRO A 67 22.98 -18.59 -11.79
N PRO A 68 21.65 -18.44 -11.96
CA PRO A 68 20.86 -19.42 -12.68
C PRO A 68 21.46 -19.66 -14.07
N PRO A 69 21.48 -20.93 -14.54
CA PRO A 69 22.08 -21.28 -15.83
C PRO A 69 21.44 -20.47 -16.95
N SER A 70 22.28 -19.97 -17.86
CA SER A 70 21.85 -19.18 -19.01
C SER A 70 21.87 -20.02 -20.28
N GLU A 71 20.77 -20.03 -21.02
CA GLU A 71 20.71 -20.69 -22.34
C GLU A 71 21.56 -19.97 -23.41
N ASN A 72 21.81 -18.66 -23.25
CA ASN A 72 22.46 -17.81 -24.27
C ASN A 72 23.70 -17.05 -23.73
N GLY A 73 24.28 -17.49 -22.61
CA GLY A 73 25.38 -16.78 -21.93
C GLY A 73 24.98 -15.45 -21.26
N ARG A 74 23.72 -15.02 -21.36
CA ARG A 74 23.16 -13.85 -20.67
C ARG A 74 22.54 -14.24 -19.33
N ARG A 75 23.05 -13.68 -18.24
CA ARG A 75 22.49 -13.88 -16.90
C ARG A 75 21.00 -13.49 -16.87
N PRO A 76 20.07 -14.39 -16.46
CA PRO A 76 18.63 -14.13 -16.47
C PRO A 76 18.18 -13.10 -15.41
N GLY A 77 19.07 -12.73 -14.48
CA GLY A 77 18.75 -11.87 -13.34
C GLY A 77 18.23 -12.65 -12.14
N TYR A 78 17.95 -11.93 -11.04
CA TYR A 78 17.56 -12.50 -9.76
C TYR A 78 16.07 -12.32 -9.49
N THR A 79 15.43 -13.29 -8.87
CA THR A 79 14.07 -13.17 -8.33
C THR A 79 14.07 -12.30 -7.06
N VAL A 80 12.87 -11.89 -6.59
CA VAL A 80 12.74 -11.20 -5.30
C VAL A 80 13.24 -12.09 -4.14
N GLU A 81 12.94 -13.39 -4.17
CA GLU A 81 13.39 -14.32 -3.14
C GLU A 81 14.92 -14.44 -3.09
N GLU A 82 15.57 -14.50 -4.25
CA GLU A 82 17.03 -14.48 -4.35
C GLU A 82 17.60 -13.16 -3.81
N LEU A 83 17.01 -12.00 -4.14
CA LEU A 83 17.41 -10.71 -3.57
C LEU A 83 17.29 -10.66 -2.05
N LEU A 84 16.21 -11.21 -1.48
CA LEU A 84 16.04 -11.28 -0.02
C LEU A 84 17.12 -12.16 0.62
N ASN A 85 17.46 -13.29 0.00
CA ASN A 85 18.59 -14.10 0.45
C ASN A 85 19.91 -13.34 0.37
N MET A 86 20.15 -12.61 -0.73
CA MET A 86 21.34 -11.78 -0.89
C MET A 86 21.45 -10.70 0.17
N ARG A 87 20.34 -10.05 0.55
CA ARG A 87 20.31 -9.08 1.66
C ARG A 87 20.75 -9.71 2.97
N ARG A 88 20.29 -10.92 3.28
CA ARG A 88 20.68 -11.65 4.49
C ARG A 88 22.17 -11.99 4.49
N VAL A 89 22.68 -12.54 3.40
CA VAL A 89 24.08 -12.98 3.27
C VAL A 89 25.06 -11.80 3.25
N LEU A 90 24.70 -10.71 2.58
CA LEU A 90 25.58 -9.55 2.39
C LEU A 90 25.47 -8.49 3.50
N GLY A 91 24.53 -8.66 4.45
CA GLY A 91 24.26 -7.71 5.53
C GLY A 91 23.59 -6.42 5.04
N ALA A 92 22.74 -6.51 4.02
CA ALA A 92 22.08 -5.39 3.34
C ALA A 92 20.55 -5.37 3.56
N SER A 93 20.08 -5.98 4.65
CA SER A 93 18.66 -5.94 5.01
C SER A 93 18.30 -4.55 5.54
N PRO A 94 17.21 -3.93 5.05
CA PRO A 94 16.76 -2.63 5.56
C PRO A 94 15.89 -2.78 6.82
N ALA A 95 15.75 -4.00 7.35
CA ALA A 95 14.82 -4.33 8.43
C ALA A 95 15.01 -3.43 9.66
N ARG A 96 13.90 -3.18 10.35
CA ARG A 96 13.94 -2.42 11.60
C ARG A 96 14.63 -3.22 12.70
N ALA A 97 15.20 -2.53 13.68
CA ALA A 97 15.77 -3.18 14.86
C ALA A 97 14.62 -3.77 15.70
N PRO A 98 14.88 -4.78 16.55
CA PRO A 98 13.84 -5.43 17.34
C PRO A 98 13.01 -4.48 18.22
N LEU A 99 13.60 -3.38 18.68
CA LEU A 99 12.97 -2.37 19.54
C LEU A 99 12.37 -1.20 18.76
N ASP A 100 12.63 -1.10 17.45
CA ASP A 100 12.03 -0.05 16.63
C ASP A 100 10.54 -0.32 16.48
N VAL A 101 9.72 0.73 16.59
CA VAL A 101 8.29 0.63 16.35
C VAL A 101 8.05 0.41 14.85
N PRO A 102 7.27 -0.60 14.42
CA PRO A 102 6.92 -0.78 13.00
C PRO A 102 6.17 0.45 12.46
N ALA A 103 6.37 0.77 11.19
CA ALA A 103 5.61 1.84 10.55
C ALA A 103 4.23 1.31 10.14
N ILE A 104 3.16 1.86 10.72
CA ILE A 104 1.76 1.57 10.40
C ILE A 104 1.18 2.78 9.67
N ILE A 105 1.19 2.71 8.35
CA ILE A 105 0.87 3.82 7.44
C ILE A 105 -0.58 3.68 6.96
N ALA A 106 -1.43 4.64 7.30
CA ALA A 106 -2.75 4.77 6.69
C ALA A 106 -2.68 5.61 5.41
N VAL A 107 -3.16 5.05 4.30
CA VAL A 107 -3.28 5.76 3.01
C VAL A 107 -4.71 6.30 2.85
N GLN A 108 -4.97 7.49 3.39
CA GLN A 108 -6.34 8.00 3.60
C GLN A 108 -6.61 9.30 2.83
N ASN A 109 -7.79 9.38 2.21
CA ASN A 109 -8.43 10.63 1.75
C ASN A 109 -9.96 10.39 1.59
N PHE A 110 -10.79 11.44 1.60
CA PHE A 110 -12.24 11.33 1.39
C PHE A 110 -12.67 11.20 -0.05
N LYS A 111 -11.88 11.74 -0.97
CA LYS A 111 -12.29 11.71 -2.36
C LYS A 111 -12.02 10.33 -2.95
N GLY A 112 -13.08 9.62 -3.32
CA GLY A 112 -12.97 8.44 -4.16
C GLY A 112 -12.26 8.77 -5.47
N GLY A 113 -11.34 7.91 -5.91
CA GLY A 113 -10.63 8.08 -7.19
C GLY A 113 -9.31 8.85 -7.15
N VAL A 114 -8.85 9.34 -5.99
CA VAL A 114 -7.51 9.99 -5.84
C VAL A 114 -6.33 9.02 -5.94
N GLY A 115 -6.59 7.72 -6.08
CA GLY A 115 -5.57 6.69 -6.25
C GLY A 115 -5.09 6.05 -4.93
N LYS A 116 -5.88 6.06 -3.84
CA LYS A 116 -5.50 5.45 -2.55
C LYS A 116 -4.99 4.01 -2.70
N SER A 117 -5.84 3.08 -3.15
CA SER A 117 -5.47 1.67 -3.35
C SER A 117 -4.33 1.48 -4.35
N THR A 118 -4.21 2.37 -5.34
CA THR A 118 -3.07 2.39 -6.26
C THR A 118 -1.78 2.76 -5.53
N VAL A 119 -1.79 3.81 -4.71
CA VAL A 119 -0.65 4.22 -3.89
C VAL A 119 -0.34 3.14 -2.85
N THR A 120 -1.33 2.58 -2.16
CA THR A 120 -1.18 1.47 -1.19
C THR A 120 -0.44 0.29 -1.81
N THR A 121 -0.92 -0.20 -2.95
CA THR A 121 -0.32 -1.38 -3.62
C THR A 121 1.06 -1.09 -4.18
N HIS A 122 1.28 0.09 -4.78
CA HIS A 122 2.61 0.45 -5.29
C HIS A 122 3.61 0.70 -4.15
N LEU A 123 3.19 1.31 -3.04
CA LEU A 123 4.02 1.51 -1.86
C LEU A 123 4.40 0.18 -1.22
N ALA A 124 3.44 -0.76 -1.13
CA ALA A 124 3.70 -2.11 -0.63
C ALA A 124 4.77 -2.83 -1.46
N HIS A 125 4.60 -2.86 -2.79
CA HIS A 125 5.56 -3.52 -3.67
C HIS A 125 6.89 -2.77 -3.76
N TYR A 126 6.89 -1.44 -3.66
CA TYR A 126 8.12 -0.67 -3.54
C TYR A 126 8.92 -1.11 -2.31
N PHE A 127 8.31 -1.09 -1.12
CA PHE A 127 8.95 -1.58 0.11
C PHE A 127 9.37 -3.06 -0.02
N ALA A 128 8.58 -3.89 -0.70
CA ALA A 128 8.93 -5.27 -0.94
C ALA A 128 10.22 -5.42 -1.76
N VAL A 129 10.37 -4.64 -2.84
CA VAL A 129 11.59 -4.59 -3.67
C VAL A 129 12.79 -4.05 -2.88
N GLN A 130 12.56 -3.04 -2.03
CA GLN A 130 13.59 -2.53 -1.11
C GLN A 130 13.97 -3.56 -0.02
N GLY A 131 13.19 -4.64 0.15
CA GLY A 131 13.52 -5.78 1.01
C GLY A 131 12.91 -5.73 2.41
N TYR A 132 11.91 -4.88 2.63
CA TYR A 132 11.15 -4.83 3.88
C TYR A 132 10.14 -5.98 3.97
N ARG A 133 9.80 -6.40 5.18
CA ARG A 133 8.63 -7.27 5.43
C ARG A 133 7.40 -6.39 5.52
N VAL A 134 6.44 -6.61 4.62
CA VAL A 134 5.27 -5.76 4.46
C VAL A 134 3.99 -6.53 4.77
N LEU A 135 3.11 -5.92 5.55
CA LEU A 135 1.71 -6.33 5.68
C LEU A 135 0.83 -5.28 5.03
N VAL A 136 -0.06 -5.69 4.14
CA VAL A 136 -1.13 -4.83 3.64
C VAL A 136 -2.44 -5.25 4.27
N VAL A 137 -3.22 -4.28 4.75
CA VAL A 137 -4.56 -4.52 5.29
C VAL A 137 -5.54 -3.73 4.46
N ASP A 138 -6.35 -4.45 3.68
CA ASP A 138 -7.46 -3.86 2.95
C ASP A 138 -8.63 -3.68 3.93
N CYS A 139 -8.97 -2.42 4.20
CA CYS A 139 -10.04 -2.06 5.13
C CYS A 139 -11.28 -1.55 4.37
N ASP A 140 -11.23 -1.46 3.04
CA ASP A 140 -12.33 -0.98 2.20
C ASP A 140 -13.16 -2.18 1.73
N SER A 141 -14.48 -2.17 1.96
CA SER A 141 -15.37 -3.25 1.51
C SER A 141 -15.45 -3.38 -0.01
N GLN A 142 -15.03 -2.35 -0.76
CA GLN A 142 -14.86 -2.41 -2.22
C GLN A 142 -13.68 -3.31 -2.63
N ALA A 143 -12.78 -3.64 -1.70
CA ALA A 143 -11.73 -4.64 -1.85
C ALA A 143 -10.84 -4.44 -3.11
N THR A 144 -10.56 -3.18 -3.45
CA THR A 144 -9.75 -2.83 -4.63
C THR A 144 -8.30 -3.28 -4.44
N THR A 145 -7.74 -3.10 -3.24
CA THR A 145 -6.38 -3.55 -2.90
C THR A 145 -6.29 -5.07 -2.96
N THR A 146 -7.25 -5.78 -2.37
CA THR A 146 -7.38 -7.25 -2.43
C THR A 146 -7.35 -7.75 -3.88
N THR A 147 -8.12 -7.09 -4.75
CA THR A 147 -8.17 -7.38 -6.19
C THR A 147 -6.82 -7.17 -6.88
N LEU A 148 -6.13 -6.07 -6.60
CA LEU A 148 -4.81 -5.77 -7.16
C LEU A 148 -3.71 -6.73 -6.69
N PHE A 149 -3.87 -7.37 -5.52
CA PHE A 149 -3.01 -8.47 -5.06
C PHE A 149 -3.33 -9.82 -5.72
N GLY A 150 -4.33 -9.87 -6.60
CA GLY A 150 -4.68 -11.06 -7.38
C GLY A 150 -5.71 -11.97 -6.71
N PHE A 151 -6.35 -11.53 -5.63
CA PHE A 151 -7.47 -12.24 -5.01
C PHE A 151 -8.78 -11.68 -5.53
N ASN A 152 -9.70 -12.54 -5.96
CA ASN A 152 -11.07 -12.11 -6.23
C ASN A 152 -11.84 -12.02 -4.90
N PRO A 153 -12.31 -10.83 -4.48
CA PRO A 153 -12.97 -10.67 -3.17
C PRO A 153 -14.27 -11.44 -3.02
N HIS A 154 -14.95 -11.76 -4.12
CA HIS A 154 -16.25 -12.47 -4.09
C HIS A 154 -16.09 -14.00 -4.13
N PHE A 155 -14.98 -14.51 -4.68
CA PHE A 155 -14.80 -15.96 -4.88
C PHE A 155 -13.63 -16.57 -4.10
N ASN A 156 -12.61 -15.77 -3.77
CA ASN A 156 -11.41 -16.26 -3.09
C ASN A 156 -11.36 -15.91 -1.61
N ILE A 157 -12.21 -14.97 -1.17
CA ILE A 157 -12.20 -14.42 0.17
C ILE A 157 -13.61 -14.57 0.76
N THR A 158 -13.75 -15.36 1.82
CA THR A 158 -14.96 -15.38 2.63
C THR A 158 -14.89 -14.30 3.70
N ARG A 159 -16.03 -13.93 4.28
CA ARG A 159 -16.11 -12.96 5.38
C ARG A 159 -15.21 -13.35 6.56
N GLU A 160 -15.11 -14.64 6.85
CA GLU A 160 -14.30 -15.25 7.91
C GLU A 160 -12.79 -15.06 7.69
N GLU A 161 -12.37 -14.58 6.52
CA GLU A 161 -10.98 -14.34 6.17
C GLU A 161 -10.65 -12.84 6.11
N THR A 162 -11.59 -11.97 6.48
CA THR A 162 -11.45 -10.50 6.50
C THR A 162 -11.29 -9.95 7.92
N LEU A 163 -11.28 -8.62 8.09
CA LEU A 163 -11.35 -7.98 9.41
C LEU A 163 -12.70 -8.17 10.13
N TYR A 164 -13.75 -8.63 9.44
CA TYR A 164 -15.09 -8.70 10.02
C TYR A 164 -15.16 -9.54 11.31
N PRO A 165 -14.70 -10.81 11.38
CA PRO A 165 -14.75 -11.64 12.60
C PRO A 165 -14.08 -11.03 13.82
N TYR A 166 -13.10 -10.15 13.58
CA TYR A 166 -12.38 -9.45 14.61
C TYR A 166 -13.10 -8.17 15.06
N LEU A 167 -13.77 -7.46 14.15
CA LEU A 167 -14.40 -6.16 14.42
C LEU A 167 -15.92 -6.20 14.65
N SER A 168 -16.58 -7.35 14.45
CA SER A 168 -18.01 -7.52 14.70
C SER A 168 -18.39 -7.22 16.15
N ILE A 169 -19.69 -6.97 16.41
CA ILE A 169 -20.20 -6.74 17.78
C ILE A 169 -19.90 -7.93 18.69
N ASP A 170 -20.06 -9.14 18.17
CA ASP A 170 -19.73 -10.41 18.82
C ASP A 170 -18.53 -11.03 18.09
N PRO A 171 -17.29 -10.72 18.48
CA PRO A 171 -16.13 -11.19 17.76
C PRO A 171 -15.93 -12.69 17.91
N THR A 172 -15.70 -13.37 16.79
CA THR A 172 -15.40 -14.80 16.76
C THR A 172 -13.90 -15.08 16.74
N GLN A 173 -13.08 -14.05 16.58
CA GLN A 173 -11.62 -14.14 16.54
C GLN A 173 -10.95 -13.22 17.58
N ALA A 174 -9.87 -13.73 18.17
CA ALA A 174 -9.13 -13.08 19.26
C ALA A 174 -7.93 -12.24 18.77
N ASP A 175 -7.34 -12.59 17.63
CA ASP A 175 -6.24 -11.89 16.97
C ASP A 175 -6.51 -11.76 15.47
N LEU A 176 -5.58 -11.15 14.73
CA LEU A 176 -5.69 -10.94 13.27
C LEU A 176 -4.97 -11.99 12.43
N LEU A 177 -4.26 -12.96 13.05
CA LEU A 177 -3.42 -13.93 12.31
C LEU A 177 -4.25 -14.82 11.39
N TYR A 178 -5.48 -15.16 11.77
CA TYR A 178 -6.39 -15.98 10.96
C TYR A 178 -6.65 -15.39 9.55
N ALA A 179 -6.62 -14.06 9.43
CA ALA A 179 -6.95 -13.35 8.20
C ALA A 179 -5.73 -13.15 7.29
N VAL A 180 -4.51 -13.42 7.77
CA VAL A 180 -3.29 -13.17 7.01
C VAL A 180 -3.15 -14.18 5.86
N LYS A 181 -3.09 -13.67 4.63
CA LYS A 181 -2.89 -14.44 3.40
C LYS A 181 -1.51 -14.17 2.80
N LYS A 182 -0.86 -15.24 2.35
CA LYS A 182 0.37 -15.16 1.56
C LYS A 182 0.06 -14.68 0.15
N THR A 183 0.86 -13.72 -0.33
CA THR A 183 0.79 -13.22 -1.70
C THR A 183 1.88 -13.88 -2.57
N PRO A 184 1.92 -13.62 -3.88
CA PRO A 184 3.02 -14.06 -4.74
C PRO A 184 4.37 -13.43 -4.38
N TRP A 185 4.37 -12.34 -3.61
CA TRP A 185 5.58 -11.71 -3.09
C TRP A 185 6.04 -12.42 -1.82
N PRO A 186 7.31 -12.87 -1.74
CA PRO A 186 7.80 -13.65 -0.60
C PRO A 186 7.85 -12.87 0.72
N ASN A 187 7.80 -11.54 0.66
CA ASN A 187 7.86 -10.62 1.80
C ASN A 187 6.67 -9.66 1.89
N VAL A 188 5.56 -9.96 1.20
CA VAL A 188 4.30 -9.21 1.36
C VAL A 188 3.17 -10.15 1.72
N ASP A 189 2.54 -9.88 2.85
CA ASP A 189 1.32 -10.54 3.27
C ASP A 189 0.13 -9.58 3.13
N LEU A 190 -1.08 -10.13 3.02
CA LEU A 190 -2.32 -9.38 2.85
C LEU A 190 -3.36 -9.86 3.87
N ILE A 191 -3.99 -8.93 4.60
CA ILE A 191 -5.32 -9.14 5.17
C ILE A 191 -6.34 -8.60 4.15
N PRO A 192 -7.14 -9.47 3.52
CA PRO A 192 -8.04 -9.08 2.45
C PRO A 192 -9.34 -8.49 3.00
N SER A 193 -10.10 -7.88 2.10
CA SER A 193 -11.46 -7.38 2.34
C SER A 193 -12.44 -8.00 1.35
N ASN A 194 -13.72 -7.90 1.67
CA ASN A 194 -14.83 -8.20 0.77
C ASN A 194 -16.04 -7.31 1.10
N LEU A 195 -17.09 -7.42 0.30
CA LEU A 195 -18.27 -6.56 0.43
C LEU A 195 -18.96 -6.69 1.80
N GLU A 196 -18.93 -7.88 2.40
CA GLU A 196 -19.55 -8.18 3.71
C GLU A 196 -18.88 -7.44 4.88
N LEU A 197 -17.68 -6.88 4.69
CA LEU A 197 -17.07 -6.00 5.70
C LEU A 197 -17.92 -4.75 5.96
N PHE A 198 -18.76 -4.35 5.00
CA PHE A 198 -19.67 -3.20 5.18
C PHE A 198 -20.68 -3.41 6.31
N ASP A 199 -21.01 -4.66 6.65
CA ASP A 199 -21.93 -4.98 7.74
C ASP A 199 -21.42 -4.49 9.10
N VAL A 200 -20.10 -4.35 9.29
CA VAL A 200 -19.51 -3.76 10.51
C VAL A 200 -20.09 -2.36 10.76
N GLU A 201 -20.23 -1.55 9.71
CA GLU A 201 -20.78 -0.19 9.82
C GLU A 201 -22.27 -0.22 10.16
N TYR A 202 -23.04 -1.15 9.56
CA TYR A 202 -24.48 -1.29 9.83
C TYR A 202 -24.76 -1.75 11.27
N GLU A 203 -24.00 -2.75 11.75
CA GLU A 203 -24.08 -3.23 13.13
C GLU A 203 -23.92 -2.10 14.14
N LEU A 204 -22.98 -1.16 13.90
CA LEU A 204 -22.80 -0.04 14.80
C LEU A 204 -24.00 0.91 14.80
N ALA A 205 -24.52 1.22 13.61
CA ALA A 205 -25.69 2.09 13.47
C ALA A 205 -26.92 1.47 14.16
N ALA A 206 -27.06 0.15 14.11
CA ALA A 206 -28.15 -0.58 14.75
C ALA A 206 -28.02 -0.63 16.30
N ALA A 207 -26.82 -0.44 16.85
CA ALA A 207 -26.58 -0.54 18.30
C ALA A 207 -27.08 0.66 19.13
N GLY A 208 -27.62 1.71 18.51
CA GLY A 208 -28.31 2.80 19.21
C GLY A 208 -27.48 3.52 20.28
N ALA A 209 -28.02 3.68 21.49
CA ALA A 209 -27.40 4.45 22.57
C ALA A 209 -26.06 3.88 23.08
N ASP A 210 -25.81 2.59 22.87
CA ASP A 210 -24.55 1.91 23.22
C ASP A 210 -23.47 2.04 22.13
N GLY A 211 -23.82 2.63 20.98
CA GLY A 211 -22.94 2.76 19.81
C GLY A 211 -21.62 3.50 20.09
N GLY A 212 -21.62 4.50 20.98
CA GLY A 212 -20.38 5.20 21.36
C GLY A 212 -19.38 4.31 22.10
N SER A 213 -19.86 3.44 22.99
CA SER A 213 -19.02 2.48 23.73
C SER A 213 -18.48 1.37 22.82
N ILE A 214 -19.30 0.89 21.89
CA ILE A 214 -18.92 -0.12 20.90
C ILE A 214 -17.88 0.46 19.91
N LEU A 215 -18.07 1.71 19.47
CA LEU A 215 -17.12 2.41 18.61
C LEU A 215 -15.74 2.52 19.27
N ALA A 216 -15.69 3.02 20.51
CA ALA A 216 -14.45 3.12 21.28
C ALA A 216 -13.80 1.75 21.57
N THR A 217 -14.60 0.68 21.64
CA THR A 217 -14.10 -0.68 21.79
C THR A 217 -13.47 -1.21 20.50
N ARG A 218 -14.10 -1.01 19.35
CA ARG A 218 -13.56 -1.40 18.02
C ARG A 218 -12.26 -0.68 17.68
N PHE A 219 -12.22 0.61 17.98
CA PHE A 219 -11.06 1.50 17.90
C PHE A 219 -9.85 0.89 18.62
N ARG A 220 -10.00 0.64 19.93
CA ARG A 220 -8.95 0.00 20.74
C ARG A 220 -8.61 -1.40 20.25
N LYS A 221 -9.61 -2.16 19.78
CA LYS A 221 -9.42 -3.52 19.32
C LYS A 221 -8.56 -3.58 18.06
N LEU A 222 -8.87 -2.79 17.02
CA LEU A 222 -8.05 -2.74 15.81
C LEU A 222 -6.61 -2.31 16.11
N LYS A 223 -6.44 -1.26 16.93
CA LYS A 223 -5.10 -0.81 17.38
C LYS A 223 -4.33 -1.91 18.09
N ALA A 224 -4.95 -2.63 19.02
CA ALA A 224 -4.31 -3.73 19.75
C ALA A 224 -3.91 -4.88 18.82
N GLY A 225 -4.85 -5.37 18.00
CA GLY A 225 -4.59 -6.46 17.05
C GLY A 225 -3.48 -6.12 16.05
N LEU A 226 -3.49 -4.90 15.50
CA LEU A 226 -2.43 -4.45 14.60
C LEU A 226 -1.10 -4.25 15.32
N SER A 227 -1.08 -3.74 16.56
CA SER A 227 0.16 -3.55 17.32
C SER A 227 0.89 -4.86 17.60
N ASP A 228 0.13 -5.93 17.89
CA ASP A 228 0.70 -7.26 18.11
C ASP A 228 1.17 -7.89 16.80
N LEU A 229 0.33 -7.87 15.77
CA LEU A 229 0.67 -8.43 14.45
C LEU A 229 1.83 -7.69 13.77
N ALA A 230 1.91 -6.37 13.91
CA ALA A 230 2.94 -5.55 13.27
C ALA A 230 4.36 -5.88 13.76
N ARG A 231 4.52 -6.62 14.87
CA ARG A 231 5.84 -7.05 15.37
C ARG A 231 6.61 -7.94 14.39
N ASP A 232 5.91 -8.65 13.52
CA ASP A 232 6.52 -9.52 12.51
C ASP A 232 6.85 -8.79 11.19
N TYR A 233 6.44 -7.54 11.07
CA TYR A 233 6.60 -6.71 9.89
C TYR A 233 7.48 -5.48 10.17
N ASP A 234 8.08 -4.95 9.11
CA ASP A 234 8.77 -3.65 9.17
C ASP A 234 7.78 -2.53 8.86
N VAL A 235 6.89 -2.75 7.90
CA VAL A 235 5.87 -1.79 7.44
C VAL A 235 4.51 -2.48 7.34
N VAL A 236 3.48 -1.83 7.88
CA VAL A 236 2.07 -2.17 7.72
C VAL A 236 1.39 -1.04 6.96
N ILE A 237 0.66 -1.33 5.89
CA ILE A 237 -0.04 -0.33 5.08
C ILE A 237 -1.53 -0.62 5.14
N LEU A 238 -2.32 0.38 5.56
CA LEU A 238 -3.76 0.30 5.71
C LEU A 238 -4.42 1.03 4.54
N ASP A 239 -5.34 0.38 3.82
CA ASP A 239 -6.18 0.98 2.76
C ASP A 239 -7.62 1.16 3.25
N PRO A 240 -7.92 2.26 3.96
CA PRO A 240 -9.26 2.56 4.46
C PRO A 240 -10.23 3.03 3.37
N PRO A 241 -11.55 2.91 3.62
CA PRO A 241 -12.56 3.40 2.70
C PRO A 241 -12.52 4.94 2.58
N PRO A 242 -13.06 5.50 1.48
CA PRO A 242 -13.08 6.95 1.25
C PRO A 242 -14.06 7.72 2.15
N ALA A 243 -14.80 7.07 3.04
CA ALA A 243 -15.71 7.75 3.99
C ALA A 243 -15.09 7.81 5.40
N LEU A 244 -15.42 8.82 6.22
CA LEU A 244 -15.19 8.76 7.69
C LEU A 244 -16.21 7.86 8.37
N GLY A 245 -16.18 6.58 7.99
CA GLY A 245 -16.88 5.54 8.74
C GLY A 245 -16.12 5.14 10.00
N THR A 246 -16.72 4.22 10.76
CA THR A 246 -16.10 3.55 11.90
C THR A 246 -14.74 2.97 11.55
N ILE A 247 -14.64 2.28 10.41
CA ILE A 247 -13.42 1.60 9.99
C ILE A 247 -12.30 2.61 9.72
N SER A 248 -12.59 3.70 9.01
CA SER A 248 -11.59 4.75 8.73
C SER A 248 -11.07 5.40 10.00
N LEU A 249 -11.93 5.65 10.98
CA LEU A 249 -11.52 6.21 12.27
C LEU A 249 -10.69 5.21 13.09
N ALA A 250 -11.07 3.94 13.09
CA ALA A 250 -10.29 2.88 13.73
C ALA A 250 -8.90 2.76 13.09
N VAL A 251 -8.82 2.83 11.75
CA VAL A 251 -7.57 2.83 10.98
C VAL A 251 -6.72 4.04 11.34
N MET A 252 -7.31 5.24 11.38
CA MET A 252 -6.60 6.46 11.77
C MET A 252 -5.99 6.35 13.16
N GLN A 253 -6.71 5.80 14.14
CA GLN A 253 -6.21 5.64 15.51
C GLN A 253 -5.15 4.53 15.63
N ALA A 254 -5.27 3.47 14.83
CA ALA A 254 -4.32 2.35 14.83
C ALA A 254 -3.01 2.68 14.10
N ALA A 255 -3.05 3.56 13.11
CA ALA A 255 -1.88 4.03 12.39
C ALA A 255 -1.00 4.96 13.23
N ASN A 256 0.32 4.90 13.01
CA ASN A 256 1.29 5.88 13.51
C ASN A 256 1.85 6.76 12.39
N ALA A 257 1.42 6.58 11.15
CA ALA A 257 1.77 7.46 10.05
C ALA A 257 0.58 7.65 9.11
N LEU A 258 0.47 8.86 8.55
CA LEU A 258 -0.59 9.21 7.61
C LEU A 258 -0.01 9.69 6.28
N LEU A 259 -0.43 9.03 5.19
CA LEU A 259 -0.14 9.44 3.82
C LEU A 259 -1.46 9.80 3.12
N VAL A 260 -1.58 11.05 2.68
CA VAL A 260 -2.79 11.60 2.07
C VAL A 260 -2.56 11.82 0.58
N PRO A 261 -2.98 10.89 -0.29
CA PRO A 261 -2.89 11.07 -1.73
C PRO A 261 -3.96 12.05 -2.21
N LEU A 262 -3.59 13.03 -3.04
CA LEU A 262 -4.52 13.98 -3.66
C LEU A 262 -4.10 14.28 -5.09
N ALA A 263 -5.05 14.37 -6.02
CA ALA A 263 -4.75 14.74 -7.40
C ALA A 263 -4.65 16.27 -7.55
N ALA A 264 -3.93 16.72 -8.57
CA ALA A 264 -3.71 18.14 -8.85
C ALA A 264 -4.92 18.81 -9.55
N THR A 265 -6.11 18.67 -8.95
CA THR A 265 -7.33 19.33 -9.42
C THR A 265 -7.96 20.17 -8.30
N THR A 266 -8.64 21.26 -8.66
CA THR A 266 -9.31 22.12 -7.67
C THR A 266 -10.34 21.36 -6.82
N PRO A 267 -11.21 20.49 -7.39
CA PRO A 267 -12.12 19.67 -6.57
C PRO A 267 -11.39 18.75 -5.58
N ASP A 268 -10.29 18.12 -5.98
CA ASP A 268 -9.51 17.25 -5.11
C ASP A 268 -8.80 18.04 -4.00
N PHE A 269 -8.27 19.22 -4.31
CA PHE A 269 -7.71 20.15 -3.32
C PHE A 269 -8.75 20.54 -2.27
N CYS A 270 -9.91 21.04 -2.69
CA CYS A 270 -10.99 21.43 -1.78
C CYS A 270 -11.48 20.26 -0.90
N SER A 271 -11.63 19.07 -1.51
CA SER A 271 -12.03 17.86 -0.78
C SER A 271 -10.98 17.46 0.25
N THR A 272 -9.69 17.63 -0.05
CA THR A 272 -8.59 17.31 0.87
C THR A 272 -8.49 18.33 2.01
N VAL A 273 -8.81 19.60 1.77
CA VAL A 273 -8.90 20.59 2.86
C VAL A 273 -10.03 20.23 3.83
N GLN A 274 -11.21 19.87 3.30
CA GLN A 274 -12.33 19.40 4.13
C GLN A 274 -11.96 18.13 4.91
N PHE A 275 -11.21 17.22 4.27
CA PHE A 275 -10.64 16.05 4.90
C PHE A 275 -9.83 16.38 6.15
N LEU A 276 -8.84 17.26 5.99
CA LEU A 276 -7.98 17.68 7.09
C LEU A 276 -8.76 18.39 8.20
N SER A 277 -9.75 19.22 7.87
CA SER A 277 -10.60 19.88 8.87
C SER A 277 -11.45 18.90 9.68
N MET A 278 -12.02 17.87 9.04
CA MET A 278 -12.79 16.86 9.76
C MET A 278 -11.89 15.96 10.61
N MET A 279 -10.72 15.61 10.10
CA MET A 279 -9.71 14.89 10.88
C MET A 279 -9.32 15.65 12.15
N ASP A 280 -9.03 16.95 12.03
CA ASP A 280 -8.69 17.81 13.16
C ASP A 280 -9.77 17.77 14.25
N GLN A 281 -11.05 17.93 13.85
CA GLN A 281 -12.18 17.84 14.77
C GLN A 281 -12.27 16.48 15.48
N VAL A 282 -12.11 15.38 14.74
CA VAL A 282 -12.19 14.04 15.32
C VAL A 282 -11.00 13.76 16.25
N LEU A 283 -9.78 14.15 15.87
CA LEU A 283 -8.59 13.98 16.71
C LEU A 283 -8.72 14.80 18.01
N HIS A 284 -9.30 16.00 17.95
CA HIS A 284 -9.62 16.78 19.14
C HIS A 284 -10.62 16.07 20.05
N GLN A 285 -11.72 15.54 19.51
CA GLN A 285 -12.71 14.78 20.28
C GLN A 285 -12.11 13.51 20.92
N LEU A 286 -11.25 12.79 20.18
CA LEU A 286 -10.55 11.62 20.72
C LEU A 286 -9.63 12.02 21.88
N THR A 287 -8.91 13.14 21.74
CA THR A 287 -8.02 13.66 22.78
C THR A 287 -8.81 14.04 24.04
N GLU A 288 -9.97 14.71 23.90
CA GLU A 288 -10.87 15.03 25.02
C GLU A 288 -11.42 13.79 25.72
N ALA A 289 -11.62 12.70 24.97
CA ALA A 289 -12.00 11.39 25.50
C ALA A 289 -10.82 10.60 26.12
N GLY A 290 -9.62 11.20 26.21
CA GLY A 290 -8.43 10.58 26.78
C GLY A 290 -7.75 9.55 25.85
N ILE A 291 -8.08 9.56 24.55
CA ILE A 291 -7.47 8.70 23.55
C ILE A 291 -6.34 9.49 22.86
N GLU A 292 -5.10 9.13 23.18
CA GLU A 292 -3.94 9.73 22.56
C GLU A 292 -3.66 9.12 21.18
N VAL A 293 -3.62 9.99 20.16
CA VAL A 293 -3.23 9.64 18.78
C VAL A 293 -1.95 10.41 18.46
N GLN A 294 -0.88 9.67 18.18
CA GLN A 294 0.41 10.22 17.79
C GLN A 294 0.78 9.71 16.41
N TYR A 295 1.16 10.62 15.53
CA TYR A 295 1.70 10.29 14.21
C TYR A 295 3.17 10.67 14.14
N ASP A 296 4.01 9.72 13.74
CA ASP A 296 5.41 9.91 13.39
C ASP A 296 5.55 10.90 12.22
N PHE A 297 4.63 10.81 11.27
CA PHE A 297 4.47 11.81 10.22
C PHE A 297 3.05 11.86 9.65
N VAL A 298 2.67 13.06 9.20
CA VAL A 298 1.53 13.30 8.32
C VAL A 298 2.06 13.95 7.05
N ARG A 299 1.84 13.33 5.89
CA ARG A 299 2.31 13.83 4.59
C ARG A 299 1.26 13.71 3.51
N LEU A 300 1.27 14.67 2.60
CA LEU A 300 0.46 14.67 1.40
C LEU A 300 1.31 14.28 0.19
N ILE A 301 0.76 13.49 -0.72
CA ILE A 301 1.44 13.11 -1.97
C ILE A 301 0.55 13.42 -3.17
N CYS A 302 1.06 14.27 -4.07
CA CYS A 302 0.36 14.60 -5.29
C CYS A 302 0.32 13.38 -6.22
N SER A 303 -0.87 12.85 -6.49
CA SER A 303 -1.08 11.70 -7.38
C SER A 303 -1.55 12.15 -8.77
N LYS A 304 -1.37 11.28 -9.78
CA LYS A 304 -1.86 11.48 -11.16
C LYS A 304 -1.45 12.84 -11.74
N PHE A 305 -0.21 13.26 -11.52
CA PHE A 305 0.27 14.56 -11.98
C PHE A 305 0.76 14.49 -13.44
N ASP A 306 0.13 15.23 -14.36
CA ASP A 306 0.70 15.53 -15.67
C ASP A 306 1.42 16.90 -15.65
N GLY A 307 2.74 16.87 -15.82
CA GLY A 307 3.56 18.09 -15.90
C GLY A 307 3.37 18.88 -17.20
N ASN A 308 2.69 18.33 -18.20
CA ASN A 308 2.35 19.04 -19.43
C ASN A 308 1.00 19.75 -19.35
N ASP A 309 0.20 19.49 -18.32
CA ASP A 309 -1.08 20.15 -18.10
C ASP A 309 -0.89 21.44 -17.27
N PRO A 310 -1.12 22.64 -17.84
CA PRO A 310 -0.97 23.89 -17.12
C PRO A 310 -1.89 24.01 -15.90
N SER A 311 -3.05 23.36 -15.92
CA SER A 311 -3.99 23.36 -14.80
C SER A 311 -3.45 22.56 -13.62
N HIS A 312 -2.81 21.42 -13.87
CA HIS A 312 -2.14 20.64 -12.84
C HIS A 312 -0.98 21.43 -12.23
N ALA A 313 -0.16 22.09 -13.05
CA ALA A 313 0.94 22.92 -12.57
C ALA A 313 0.45 24.06 -11.67
N MET A 314 -0.63 24.74 -12.05
CA MET A 314 -1.27 25.78 -11.25
C MET A 314 -1.77 25.25 -9.90
N VAL A 315 -2.50 24.12 -9.89
CA VAL A 315 -3.02 23.54 -8.65
C VAL A 315 -1.89 23.02 -7.76
N ARG A 316 -0.83 22.44 -8.35
CA ARG A 316 0.37 22.01 -7.60
C ARG A 316 1.00 23.17 -6.84
N GLN A 317 1.11 24.35 -7.46
CA GLN A 317 1.63 25.55 -6.80
C GLN A 317 0.72 26.00 -5.64
N ILE A 318 -0.61 25.93 -5.81
CA ILE A 318 -1.57 26.22 -4.73
C ILE A 318 -1.37 25.24 -3.57
N MET A 319 -1.20 23.95 -3.87
CA MET A 319 -0.93 22.92 -2.86
C MET A 319 0.38 23.19 -2.11
N GLU A 320 1.44 23.64 -2.80
CA GLU A 320 2.72 24.00 -2.16
C GLU A 320 2.58 25.19 -1.22
N GLN A 321 1.87 26.23 -1.66
CA GLN A 321 1.60 27.41 -0.84
C GLN A 321 0.75 27.08 0.39
N ALA A 322 -0.23 26.18 0.24
CA ALA A 322 -1.15 25.80 1.31
C ALA A 322 -0.53 24.83 2.33
N PHE A 323 0.19 23.80 1.86
CA PHE A 323 0.63 22.68 2.71
C PHE A 323 2.13 22.71 3.02
N GLY A 324 2.93 23.49 2.27
CA GLY A 324 4.35 23.66 2.51
C GLY A 324 5.10 22.33 2.65
N PRO A 325 5.92 22.15 3.71
CA PRO A 325 6.72 20.93 3.93
C PRO A 325 5.92 19.64 4.15
N ALA A 326 4.61 19.74 4.43
CA ALA A 326 3.77 18.55 4.58
C ALA A 326 3.50 17.87 3.22
N LEU A 327 3.62 18.61 2.11
CA LEU A 327 3.46 18.08 0.77
C LEU A 327 4.79 17.55 0.24
N LEU A 328 4.83 16.27 -0.11
CA LEU A 328 6.03 15.65 -0.65
C LEU A 328 6.43 16.31 -1.98
N PRO A 329 7.72 16.65 -2.16
CA PRO A 329 8.17 17.39 -3.34
C PRO A 329 7.96 16.62 -4.66
N VAL A 330 8.25 15.31 -4.68
CA VAL A 330 8.13 14.51 -5.91
C VAL A 330 6.71 13.93 -6.03
N PRO A 331 5.93 14.31 -7.07
CA PRO A 331 4.60 13.77 -7.30
C PRO A 331 4.66 12.39 -7.98
N ILE A 332 3.58 11.61 -7.86
CA ILE A 332 3.35 10.44 -8.70
C ILE A 332 2.75 10.92 -10.03
N LEU A 333 3.48 10.70 -11.11
CA LEU A 333 3.07 11.14 -12.44
C LEU A 333 1.91 10.33 -12.99
N GLU A 334 1.08 10.98 -13.80
CA GLU A 334 0.13 10.27 -14.64
C GLU A 334 0.87 9.45 -15.70
N SER A 335 0.52 8.17 -15.80
CA SER A 335 1.18 7.24 -16.70
C SER A 335 0.19 6.17 -17.18
N ALA A 336 0.07 6.04 -18.50
CA ALA A 336 -0.69 4.96 -19.12
C ALA A 336 -0.18 3.57 -18.70
N GLU A 337 1.11 3.45 -18.38
CA GLU A 337 1.69 2.17 -17.92
C GLU A 337 1.06 1.72 -16.59
N ILE A 338 0.77 2.65 -15.66
CA ILE A 338 0.11 2.34 -14.38
C ILE A 338 -1.31 1.84 -14.66
N SER A 339 -2.04 2.52 -15.54
CA SER A 339 -3.39 2.12 -15.94
C SER A 339 -3.41 0.74 -16.62
N HIS A 340 -2.45 0.48 -17.51
CA HIS A 340 -2.32 -0.81 -18.20
C HIS A 340 -1.94 -1.94 -17.24
N ALA A 341 -1.06 -1.68 -16.27
CA ALA A 341 -0.73 -2.65 -15.22
C ALA A 341 -1.96 -2.96 -14.36
N ALA A 342 -2.69 -1.93 -13.93
CA ALA A 342 -3.89 -2.07 -13.12
C ALA A 342 -4.98 -2.89 -13.83
N MET A 343 -5.15 -2.75 -15.15
CA MET A 343 -6.07 -3.59 -15.94
C MET A 343 -5.72 -5.08 -15.91
N ARG A 344 -4.46 -5.42 -15.64
CA ARG A 344 -3.98 -6.80 -15.44
C ARG A 344 -3.91 -7.18 -13.96
N MET A 345 -4.50 -6.37 -13.08
CA MET A 345 -4.41 -6.50 -11.63
C MET A 345 -2.95 -6.56 -11.14
N MET A 346 -2.09 -5.72 -11.70
CA MET A 346 -0.66 -5.64 -11.40
C MET A 346 -0.26 -4.20 -11.08
N THR A 347 0.83 -4.07 -10.35
CA THR A 347 1.58 -2.81 -10.24
C THR A 347 2.75 -2.79 -11.24
N ILE A 348 3.38 -1.63 -11.40
CA ILE A 348 4.59 -1.50 -12.23
C ILE A 348 5.72 -2.44 -11.76
N TYR A 349 5.79 -2.74 -10.47
CA TYR A 349 6.81 -3.61 -9.86
C TYR A 349 6.65 -5.10 -10.18
N GLU A 350 5.50 -5.48 -10.75
CA GLU A 350 5.18 -6.88 -11.07
C GLU A 350 5.33 -7.18 -12.57
N LEU A 351 5.49 -6.14 -13.40
CA LEU A 351 5.64 -6.29 -14.82
C LEU A 351 7.02 -6.89 -15.15
N ASP A 352 7.04 -8.09 -15.68
CA ASP A 352 8.23 -8.74 -16.23
C ASP A 352 8.67 -8.09 -17.55
N ARG A 353 7.71 -7.51 -18.29
CA ARG A 353 7.90 -6.77 -19.54
C ARG A 353 7.01 -5.53 -19.58
N PRO A 354 7.49 -4.43 -20.17
CA PRO A 354 6.67 -3.26 -20.45
C PRO A 354 5.41 -3.64 -21.24
N ILE A 355 4.26 -3.06 -20.87
CA ILE A 355 3.02 -3.17 -21.65
C ILE A 355 3.02 -2.11 -22.75
N GLY A 356 3.36 -0.88 -22.39
CA GLY A 356 3.63 0.19 -23.33
C GLY A 356 5.06 0.16 -23.85
N THR A 357 5.62 1.33 -24.14
CA THR A 357 7.02 1.41 -24.59
C THR A 357 7.99 1.21 -23.43
N ALA A 358 9.14 0.58 -23.68
CA ALA A 358 10.19 0.40 -22.67
C ALA A 358 10.66 1.74 -22.06
N ARG A 359 10.65 2.82 -22.84
CA ARG A 359 10.98 4.18 -22.36
C ARG A 359 9.93 4.69 -21.37
N THR A 360 8.64 4.52 -21.69
CA THR A 360 7.52 4.90 -20.81
C THR A 360 7.59 4.13 -19.50
N HIS A 361 7.77 2.82 -19.57
CA HIS A 361 7.91 1.96 -18.39
C HIS A 361 9.08 2.39 -17.51
N LYS A 362 10.29 2.57 -18.08
CA LYS A 362 11.47 3.01 -17.33
C LYS A 362 11.24 4.36 -16.65
N ARG A 363 10.66 5.34 -17.36
CA ARG A 363 10.35 6.66 -16.78
C ARG A 363 9.32 6.56 -15.65
N CYS A 364 8.28 5.74 -15.84
CA CYS A 364 7.24 5.51 -14.85
C CYS A 364 7.80 4.86 -13.57
N LYS A 365 8.59 3.78 -13.72
CA LYS A 365 9.25 3.12 -12.60
C LYS A 365 10.20 4.07 -11.85
N ALA A 366 11.02 4.83 -12.57
CA ALA A 366 11.94 5.79 -11.95
C ALA A 366 11.20 6.86 -11.13
N ASN A 367 10.10 7.42 -11.66
CA ASN A 367 9.29 8.36 -10.91
C ASN A 367 8.63 7.74 -9.67
N LEU A 368 8.12 6.50 -9.78
CA LEU A 368 7.56 5.80 -8.62
C LEU A 368 8.64 5.52 -7.57
N ASP A 369 9.83 5.09 -7.97
CA ASP A 369 10.95 4.82 -7.07
C ASP A 369 11.37 6.09 -6.31
N GLU A 370 11.39 7.24 -6.99
CA GLU A 370 11.69 8.54 -6.38
C GLU A 370 10.55 9.03 -5.48
N ALA A 371 9.30 8.99 -5.95
CA ALA A 371 8.13 9.47 -5.22
C ALA A 371 7.89 8.67 -3.94
N LEU A 372 7.96 7.34 -4.01
CA LEU A 372 7.73 6.43 -2.88
C LEU A 372 8.96 6.34 -1.96
N GLY A 373 10.16 6.57 -2.48
CA GLY A 373 11.38 6.67 -1.66
C GLY A 373 11.38 7.81 -0.65
N GLN A 374 10.62 8.88 -0.89
CA GLN A 374 10.38 9.93 0.10
C GLN A 374 9.62 9.39 1.33
N VAL A 375 8.69 8.45 1.13
CA VAL A 375 7.95 7.81 2.22
C VAL A 375 8.86 6.87 3.00
N GLU A 376 9.70 6.09 2.31
CA GLU A 376 10.72 5.27 2.96
C GLU A 376 11.68 6.12 3.80
N ALA A 377 12.13 7.26 3.30
CA ALA A 377 13.03 8.14 4.05
C ALA A 377 12.42 8.61 5.37
N LEU A 378 11.10 8.89 5.40
CA LEU A 378 10.38 9.25 6.62
C LEU A 378 10.30 8.08 7.61
N VAL A 379 9.97 6.88 7.11
CA VAL A 379 9.95 5.65 7.91
C VAL A 379 11.31 5.38 8.54
N ARG A 380 12.39 5.45 7.74
CA ARG A 380 13.76 5.22 8.22
C ARG A 380 14.23 6.28 9.19
N ARG A 381 13.86 7.55 8.98
CA ARG A 381 14.15 8.65 9.91
C ARG A 381 13.54 8.38 11.28
N ASN A 382 12.33 7.84 11.34
CA ASN A 382 11.69 7.51 12.61
C ASN A 382 12.46 6.42 13.38
N TRP A 383 13.08 5.49 12.68
CA TRP A 383 13.96 4.49 13.28
C TRP A 383 15.40 5.00 13.55
N GLY A 384 15.64 6.31 13.49
CA GLY A 384 16.97 6.89 13.66
C GLY A 384 17.96 6.57 12.53
N ARG A 385 17.49 6.00 11.41
CA ARG A 385 18.30 5.67 10.24
C ARG A 385 18.23 6.78 9.20
N VAL A 386 18.89 7.91 9.46
CA VAL A 386 19.16 8.88 8.41
C VAL A 386 20.30 8.30 7.57
N ALA A 387 20.09 8.02 6.28
CA ALA A 387 21.23 7.75 5.41
C ALA A 387 22.17 8.98 5.50
N PRO A 388 23.51 8.79 5.58
CA PRO A 388 24.41 9.93 5.62
C PRO A 388 24.14 10.80 4.39
N ALA A 389 24.12 12.11 4.60
CA ALA A 389 24.32 13.05 3.51
C ALA A 389 25.47 12.52 2.65
N SER A 390 25.32 12.58 1.32
CA SER A 390 26.40 12.13 0.45
C SER A 390 27.68 12.88 0.85
N GLU A 391 28.86 12.28 0.68
CA GLU A 391 30.13 13.00 0.94
C GLU A 391 30.19 14.34 0.15
N GLU A 392 29.38 14.52 -0.89
CA GLU A 392 29.24 15.75 -1.66
C GLU A 392 28.43 16.85 -0.95
N ASP A 393 27.51 16.50 -0.05
CA ASP A 393 26.63 17.45 0.66
C ASP A 393 27.30 18.10 1.88
N VAL A 394 28.35 17.48 2.44
CA VAL A 394 29.11 18.03 3.58
C VAL A 394 30.20 19.03 3.15
N VAL A 395 30.59 19.01 1.87
CA VAL A 395 31.68 19.85 1.35
C VAL A 395 31.20 21.24 0.89
N ASN A 396 29.90 21.47 0.76
CA ASN A 396 29.35 22.75 0.25
C ASN A 396 28.68 23.64 1.30
N GLU A 397 28.74 23.31 2.60
CA GLU A 397 28.39 24.25 3.69
C GLU A 397 29.62 24.93 4.34
N ALA A 398 30.81 24.71 3.79
CA ALA A 398 32.03 25.42 4.17
C ALA A 398 32.73 26.02 2.93
N ALA A 399 32.04 26.94 2.25
CA ALA A 399 32.64 27.91 1.33
C ALA A 399 31.94 29.26 1.44
#